data_AF-A0A951C922-F1
#
_entry.id   AF-A0A951C922-F1
#
_cell.length_a   1.000
_cell.length_b   1.000
_cell.length_c   1.000
_cell.angle_alpha   90.00
_cell.angle_beta   90.00
_cell.angle_gamma   90.00
#
_symmetry.space_group_name_H-M   'P 1'
#
loop_
_entity.id
_entity.type
_entity.pdbx_description
1 polymer ?
#
loop_
_entity_poly.entity_id
_entity_poly.type
_entity_poly.pdbx_seq_one_letter_code
_entity_poly.pdbx_strand_id
1 'polypeptide(L)'
;IGMTRGGIPGAICAWGAFTLPSAIIMLFAAYSIHWFSGAQGASWLHGLKIVAVAVVAQAVWSMATRLCTDRTRISFAFVAAIIILLTNNSWIQVLTIALGALAGWKLIRVSAPSEKPELFARLPNWIGSTTALAIFAFCLLIIPFLAAGKRDGWLALFDIFYRTGSLVFGGGHVVLPLLQAEVVPRGWVDNNTFLAGYGIAQALPGPLFSFAAYLGAAKNGSPSGWLAGFWCIFAILLPPMLLVTGLLPLWSRLRASRATQSLLAGANATVVGILLAALYQPIWTSTIDSAKSLALALVLFVGLQIWKVAPWILVIVGAISGGIFL
;
A
#
# COMPACT_ATOMS: atom_id res chain seq x y z
N ILE A 1 -3.02 11.11 -17.25
CA ILE A 1 -3.28 10.65 -18.64
C ILE A 1 -4.77 10.49 -18.91
N GLY A 2 -5.50 9.60 -18.23
CA GLY A 2 -6.95 9.43 -18.46
C GLY A 2 -7.72 10.75 -18.31
N MET A 3 -7.49 11.46 -17.20
CA MET A 3 -8.12 12.76 -16.94
C MET A 3 -7.76 13.84 -17.98
N THR A 4 -6.51 13.88 -18.41
CA THR A 4 -6.05 14.89 -19.39
C THR A 4 -6.61 14.64 -20.78
N ARG A 5 -6.84 13.37 -21.17
CA ARG A 5 -7.37 12.99 -22.49
C ARG A 5 -8.90 13.01 -22.54
N GLY A 6 -9.58 12.61 -21.47
CA GLY A 6 -11.04 12.38 -21.48
C GLY A 6 -11.81 12.89 -20.27
N GLY A 7 -11.22 13.77 -19.45
CA GLY A 7 -11.86 14.28 -18.23
C GLY A 7 -12.16 13.16 -17.21
N ILE A 8 -13.22 13.32 -16.42
CA ILE A 8 -13.62 12.33 -15.40
C ILE A 8 -13.91 10.94 -16.02
N PRO A 9 -14.67 10.82 -17.14
CA PRO A 9 -14.87 9.52 -17.78
C PRO A 9 -13.56 8.87 -18.24
N GLY A 10 -12.65 9.66 -18.85
CA GLY A 10 -11.33 9.18 -19.24
C GLY A 10 -10.48 8.73 -18.05
N ALA A 11 -10.60 9.37 -16.89
CA ALA A 11 -9.95 8.94 -15.66
C ALA A 11 -10.49 7.58 -15.18
N ILE A 12 -11.82 7.42 -15.14
CA ILE A 12 -12.48 6.17 -14.75
C ILE A 12 -12.08 5.02 -15.69
N CYS A 13 -12.14 5.24 -17.02
CA CYS A 13 -11.78 4.22 -18.01
C CYS A 13 -10.31 3.80 -17.91
N ALA A 14 -9.39 4.77 -17.85
CA ALA A 14 -7.96 4.47 -17.76
C ALA A 14 -7.61 3.64 -16.52
N TRP A 15 -8.33 3.89 -15.43
CA TRP A 15 -8.03 3.29 -14.16
C TRP A 15 -8.72 1.95 -13.94
N GLY A 16 -9.95 1.80 -14.47
CA GLY A 16 -10.59 0.50 -14.64
C GLY A 16 -9.73 -0.43 -15.50
N ALA A 17 -9.27 0.03 -16.68
CA ALA A 17 -8.42 -0.76 -17.56
C ALA A 17 -7.08 -1.17 -16.92
N PHE A 18 -6.50 -0.30 -16.09
CA PHE A 18 -5.24 -0.57 -15.41
C PHE A 18 -5.38 -1.52 -14.20
N THR A 19 -6.51 -1.47 -13.49
CA THR A 19 -6.69 -2.19 -12.22
C THR A 19 -7.45 -3.51 -12.41
N LEU A 20 -8.53 -3.52 -13.20
CA LEU A 20 -9.46 -4.64 -13.29
C LEU A 20 -8.81 -5.98 -13.67
N PRO A 21 -7.84 -6.06 -14.62
CA PRO A 21 -7.21 -7.34 -14.94
C PRO A 21 -6.51 -7.97 -13.73
N SER A 22 -5.65 -7.20 -13.06
CA SER A 22 -4.96 -7.64 -11.84
C SER A 22 -5.94 -7.94 -10.69
N ALA A 23 -6.99 -7.12 -10.53
CA ALA A 23 -8.04 -7.34 -9.56
C ALA A 23 -8.77 -8.68 -9.75
N ILE A 24 -9.15 -9.01 -10.98
CA ILE A 24 -9.82 -10.27 -11.31
C ILE A 24 -8.92 -11.46 -10.96
N ILE A 25 -7.63 -11.40 -11.31
CA ILE A 25 -6.69 -12.46 -10.94
C ILE A 25 -6.56 -12.58 -9.42
N MET A 26 -6.49 -11.45 -8.70
CA MET A 26 -6.46 -11.42 -7.23
C MET A 26 -7.75 -11.99 -6.61
N LEU A 27 -8.92 -11.77 -7.21
CA LEU A 27 -10.18 -12.38 -6.79
C LEU A 27 -10.09 -13.91 -6.92
N PHE A 28 -9.63 -14.43 -8.06
CA PHE A 28 -9.42 -15.87 -8.22
C PHE A 28 -8.42 -16.43 -7.20
N ALA A 29 -7.30 -15.72 -6.98
CA ALA A 29 -6.29 -16.11 -6.00
C ALA A 29 -6.85 -16.24 -4.57
N ALA A 30 -7.81 -15.38 -4.18
CA ALA A 30 -8.48 -15.45 -2.88
C ALA A 30 -9.20 -16.79 -2.68
N TYR A 31 -9.90 -17.28 -3.71
CA TYR A 31 -10.54 -18.59 -3.65
C TYR A 31 -9.50 -19.70 -3.69
N SER A 32 -8.50 -19.62 -4.57
CA SER A 32 -7.47 -20.66 -4.71
C SER A 32 -6.79 -20.97 -3.37
N ILE A 33 -6.42 -19.96 -2.57
CA ILE A 33 -5.76 -20.20 -1.29
C ILE A 33 -6.65 -20.99 -0.32
N HIS A 34 -7.96 -20.75 -0.30
CA HIS A 34 -8.90 -21.51 0.54
C HIS A 34 -9.04 -22.97 0.08
N TRP A 35 -8.96 -23.25 -1.22
CA TRP A 35 -9.05 -24.62 -1.75
C TRP A 35 -7.76 -25.42 -1.56
N PHE A 36 -6.62 -24.75 -1.62
CA PHE A 36 -5.30 -25.39 -1.59
C PHE A 36 -4.64 -25.37 -0.21
N SER A 37 -5.29 -24.89 0.87
CA SER A 37 -4.72 -24.80 2.22
C SER A 37 -4.64 -26.13 3.00
N GLY A 38 -4.75 -27.28 2.35
CA GLY A 38 -4.51 -28.59 2.97
C GLY A 38 -3.04 -28.84 3.34
N ALA A 39 -2.69 -30.04 3.82
CA ALA A 39 -1.33 -30.36 4.30
C ALA A 39 -0.20 -30.17 3.26
N GLN A 40 -0.47 -30.42 1.97
CA GLN A 40 0.47 -30.13 0.88
C GLN A 40 0.48 -28.64 0.45
N GLY A 41 -0.50 -27.88 0.93
CA GLY A 41 -0.67 -26.45 0.67
C GLY A 41 0.29 -25.54 1.41
N ALA A 42 0.76 -25.99 2.57
CA ALA A 42 1.55 -25.15 3.47
C ALA A 42 2.90 -24.73 2.85
N SER A 43 3.57 -25.61 2.10
CA SER A 43 4.93 -25.40 1.59
C SER A 43 4.99 -24.34 0.47
N TRP A 44 4.09 -24.38 -0.52
CA TRP A 44 4.08 -23.35 -1.58
C TRP A 44 3.63 -21.99 -1.06
N LEU A 45 2.68 -21.95 -0.10
CA LEU A 45 2.27 -20.73 0.60
C LEU A 45 3.43 -20.13 1.39
N HIS A 46 4.25 -20.96 2.03
CA HIS A 46 5.47 -20.50 2.71
C HIS A 46 6.49 -19.89 1.73
N GLY A 47 6.66 -20.52 0.56
CA GLY A 47 7.43 -19.95 -0.54
C GLY A 47 6.97 -18.55 -0.96
N LEU A 48 5.65 -18.33 -1.08
CA LEU A 48 5.08 -17.02 -1.38
C LEU A 48 5.28 -15.99 -0.25
N LYS A 49 5.24 -16.42 1.01
CA LYS A 49 5.61 -15.56 2.14
C LYS A 49 7.07 -15.12 2.03
N ILE A 50 7.98 -16.01 1.64
CA ILE A 50 9.40 -15.66 1.47
C ILE A 50 9.59 -14.65 0.33
N VAL A 51 8.81 -14.78 -0.75
CA VAL A 51 8.75 -13.76 -1.80
C VAL A 51 8.30 -12.41 -1.25
N ALA A 52 7.28 -12.39 -0.38
CA ALA A 52 6.84 -11.18 0.29
C ALA A 52 7.98 -10.50 1.09
N VAL A 53 8.79 -11.28 1.82
CA VAL A 53 9.96 -10.77 2.55
C VAL A 53 10.94 -10.10 1.58
N ALA A 54 11.33 -10.77 0.51
CA ALA A 54 12.28 -10.25 -0.46
C ALA A 54 11.79 -8.95 -1.12
N VAL A 55 10.51 -8.89 -1.48
CA VAL A 55 9.93 -7.71 -2.13
C VAL A 55 9.77 -6.55 -1.16
N VAL A 56 9.32 -6.77 0.07
CA VAL A 56 9.23 -5.68 1.06
C VAL A 56 10.62 -5.18 1.44
N ALA A 57 11.61 -6.06 1.59
CA ALA A 57 13.00 -5.65 1.78
C ALA A 57 13.51 -4.78 0.63
N GLN A 58 13.17 -5.14 -0.61
CA GLN A 58 13.53 -4.36 -1.80
C GLN A 58 12.81 -3.01 -1.84
N ALA A 59 11.55 -2.95 -1.44
CA ALA A 59 10.80 -1.71 -1.30
C ALA A 59 11.42 -0.79 -0.23
N VAL A 60 11.76 -1.32 0.94
CA VAL A 60 12.45 -0.57 2.01
C VAL A 60 13.79 -0.03 1.51
N TRP A 61 14.61 -0.86 0.88
CA TRP A 61 15.91 -0.45 0.34
C TRP A 61 15.80 0.67 -0.70
N SER A 62 14.95 0.45 -1.71
CA SER A 62 14.78 1.40 -2.81
C SER A 62 14.15 2.73 -2.37
N MET A 63 13.25 2.71 -1.39
CA MET A 63 12.67 3.91 -0.82
C MET A 63 13.63 4.63 0.11
N ALA A 64 14.34 3.91 0.99
CA ALA A 64 15.31 4.50 1.91
C ALA A 64 16.41 5.26 1.14
N THR A 65 16.95 4.65 0.08
CA THR A 65 17.99 5.28 -0.75
C THR A 65 17.52 6.53 -1.49
N ARG A 66 16.23 6.64 -1.82
CA ARG A 66 15.66 7.80 -2.54
C ARG A 66 15.09 8.87 -1.62
N LEU A 67 14.51 8.48 -0.50
CA LEU A 67 13.73 9.36 0.38
C LEU A 67 14.49 9.77 1.63
N CYS A 68 15.39 8.92 2.14
CA CYS A 68 16.17 9.16 3.36
C CYS A 68 17.63 9.51 3.04
N THR A 69 17.81 10.61 2.28
CA THR A 69 19.12 11.03 1.75
C THR A 69 20.01 11.77 2.75
N ASP A 70 19.45 12.22 3.88
CA ASP A 70 20.15 13.00 4.90
C ASP A 70 19.90 12.46 6.30
N ARG A 71 20.77 12.87 7.25
CA ARG A 71 20.72 12.39 8.64
C ARG A 71 19.35 12.65 9.29
N THR A 72 18.73 13.80 9.02
CA THR A 72 17.42 14.16 9.61
C THR A 72 16.33 13.22 9.14
N ARG A 73 16.26 12.93 7.83
CA ARG A 73 15.28 11.98 7.27
C ARG A 73 15.53 10.56 7.75
N ILE A 74 16.79 10.13 7.85
CA ILE A 74 17.15 8.83 8.42
C ILE A 74 16.65 8.74 9.87
N SER A 75 16.88 9.77 10.69
CA SER A 75 16.36 9.80 12.06
C SER A 75 14.84 9.67 12.12
N PHE A 76 14.10 10.32 11.21
CA PHE A 76 12.64 10.21 11.16
C PHE A 76 12.20 8.77 10.85
N ALA A 77 12.87 8.09 9.91
CA ALA A 77 12.59 6.71 9.58
C ALA A 77 12.83 5.78 10.78
N PHE A 78 13.96 5.91 11.49
CA PHE A 78 14.26 5.08 12.66
C PHE A 78 13.31 5.36 13.84
N VAL A 79 13.02 6.64 14.13
CA VAL A 79 12.07 6.99 15.19
C VAL A 79 10.68 6.42 14.88
N ALA A 80 10.22 6.55 13.63
CA ALA A 80 8.95 5.96 13.23
C ALA A 80 8.97 4.44 13.37
N ALA A 81 10.03 3.77 12.94
CA ALA A 81 10.17 2.32 13.08
C ALA A 81 10.07 1.88 14.55
N ILE A 82 10.77 2.56 15.45
CA ILE A 82 10.72 2.29 16.91
C ILE A 82 9.30 2.47 17.46
N ILE A 83 8.64 3.58 17.14
CA ILE A 83 7.27 3.86 17.60
C ILE A 83 6.31 2.74 17.16
N ILE A 84 6.39 2.31 15.90
CA ILE A 84 5.49 1.28 15.38
C ILE A 84 5.78 -0.09 16.00
N LEU A 85 7.05 -0.46 16.16
CA LEU A 85 7.44 -1.73 16.80
C LEU A 85 6.94 -1.84 18.24
N LEU A 86 6.88 -0.73 18.98
CA LEU A 86 6.45 -0.72 20.38
C LEU A 86 4.94 -0.69 20.58
N THR A 87 4.15 -0.26 19.58
CA THR A 87 2.74 0.08 19.79
C THR A 87 1.76 -0.70 18.90
N ASN A 88 2.22 -1.24 17.78
CA ASN A 88 1.46 -2.09 16.84
C ASN A 88 -0.01 -1.68 16.62
N ASN A 89 -0.26 -0.39 16.31
CA ASN A 89 -1.61 0.17 16.12
C ASN A 89 -1.67 1.07 14.88
N SER A 90 -2.67 0.87 14.02
CA SER A 90 -2.86 1.67 12.80
C SER A 90 -3.03 3.16 13.06
N TRP A 91 -3.76 3.56 14.12
CA TRP A 91 -3.94 4.98 14.46
C TRP A 91 -2.61 5.65 14.81
N ILE A 92 -1.70 4.90 15.43
CA ILE A 92 -0.36 5.39 15.73
C ILE A 92 0.46 5.51 14.45
N GLN A 93 0.27 4.65 13.44
CA GLN A 93 0.88 4.84 12.11
C GLN A 93 0.45 6.18 11.49
N VAL A 94 -0.86 6.48 11.49
CA VAL A 94 -1.38 7.75 10.96
C VAL A 94 -0.82 8.95 11.72
N LEU A 95 -0.85 8.90 13.05
CA LEU A 95 -0.31 9.97 13.89
C LEU A 95 1.18 10.17 13.66
N THR A 96 1.95 9.08 13.52
CA THR A 96 3.39 9.14 13.28
C THR A 96 3.68 9.80 11.94
N ILE A 97 2.93 9.47 10.87
CA ILE A 97 3.06 10.16 9.57
C ILE A 97 2.75 11.65 9.70
N ALA A 98 1.67 12.02 10.40
CA ALA A 98 1.29 13.41 10.59
C ALA A 98 2.35 14.20 11.37
N LEU A 99 2.86 13.64 12.47
CA LEU A 99 3.93 14.24 13.26
C LEU A 99 5.24 14.33 12.46
N GLY A 100 5.58 13.29 11.69
CA GLY A 100 6.73 13.29 10.79
C GLY A 100 6.64 14.37 9.72
N ALA A 101 5.44 14.59 9.14
CA ALA A 101 5.21 15.68 8.20
C ALA A 101 5.43 17.04 8.87
N LEU A 102 4.78 17.29 10.02
CA LEU A 102 4.87 18.58 10.75
C LEU A 102 6.28 18.87 11.25
N ALA A 103 6.99 17.86 11.75
CA ALA A 103 8.40 17.99 12.13
C ALA A 103 9.27 18.25 10.90
N GLY A 104 8.97 17.58 9.78
CA GLY A 104 9.66 17.75 8.51
C GLY A 104 9.54 19.16 7.96
N TRP A 105 8.38 19.80 8.11
CA TRP A 105 8.16 21.19 7.75
C TRP A 105 9.16 22.15 8.41
N LYS A 106 9.53 21.90 9.66
CA LYS A 106 10.49 22.74 10.41
C LYS A 106 11.94 22.30 10.24
N LEU A 107 12.19 20.98 10.21
CA LEU A 107 13.54 20.42 10.33
C LEU A 107 14.18 20.06 8.98
N ILE A 108 13.38 19.79 7.94
CA ILE A 108 13.88 19.45 6.61
C ILE A 108 13.81 20.70 5.73
N ARG A 109 14.96 21.12 5.21
CA ARG A 109 15.02 22.19 4.21
C ARG A 109 15.13 21.57 2.83
N VAL A 110 14.09 21.75 2.02
CA VAL A 110 14.09 21.32 0.61
C VAL A 110 14.36 22.53 -0.28
N SER A 111 15.25 22.36 -1.26
CA SER A 111 15.48 23.37 -2.31
C SER A 111 14.20 23.60 -3.11
N ALA A 112 13.91 24.86 -3.46
CA ALA A 112 12.76 25.15 -4.32
C ALA A 112 12.91 24.40 -5.65
N PRO A 113 11.86 23.73 -6.15
CA PRO A 113 11.92 23.10 -7.46
C PRO A 113 12.14 24.17 -8.54
N SER A 114 13.10 23.92 -9.44
CA SER A 114 13.52 24.87 -10.49
C SER A 114 12.65 24.81 -11.76
N GLU A 115 11.80 23.80 -11.92
CA GLU A 115 11.04 23.59 -13.15
C GLU A 115 9.64 24.20 -13.09
N LYS A 116 9.27 24.90 -14.17
CA LYS A 116 7.90 25.37 -14.39
C LYS A 116 6.99 24.16 -14.60
N PRO A 117 5.86 24.05 -13.88
CA PRO A 117 4.95 22.93 -14.06
C PRO A 117 4.35 22.95 -15.48
N GLU A 118 4.35 21.79 -16.15
CA GLU A 118 3.62 21.62 -17.40
C GLU A 118 2.15 21.97 -17.18
N LEU A 119 1.62 22.85 -18.02
CA LEU A 119 0.22 23.27 -17.95
C LEU A 119 -0.65 22.09 -18.42
N PHE A 120 -1.44 21.50 -17.52
CA PHE A 120 -2.39 20.46 -17.91
C PHE A 120 -3.46 21.05 -18.85
N ALA A 121 -3.58 20.50 -20.07
CA ALA A 121 -4.46 21.02 -21.12
C ALA A 121 -5.96 21.02 -20.76
N ARG A 122 -6.38 20.22 -19.77
CA ARG A 122 -7.74 20.21 -19.22
C ARG A 122 -7.67 20.15 -17.70
N LEU A 123 -7.94 21.27 -17.05
CA LEU A 123 -8.07 21.35 -15.60
C LEU A 123 -9.54 21.17 -15.21
N PRO A 124 -9.83 20.48 -14.10
CA PRO A 124 -11.16 20.49 -13.50
C PRO A 124 -11.62 21.92 -13.21
N ASN A 125 -12.90 22.20 -13.42
CA ASN A 125 -13.51 23.45 -12.98
C ASN A 125 -13.38 23.58 -11.46
N TRP A 126 -13.23 24.80 -10.94
CA TRP A 126 -13.04 25.04 -9.50
C TRP A 126 -14.11 24.36 -8.64
N ILE A 127 -15.37 24.39 -9.11
CA ILE A 127 -16.50 23.71 -8.46
C ILE A 127 -16.27 22.19 -8.37
N GLY A 128 -15.83 21.55 -9.46
CA GLY A 128 -15.52 20.11 -9.44
C GLY A 128 -14.36 19.76 -8.51
N SER A 129 -13.36 20.66 -8.44
CA SER A 129 -12.23 20.55 -7.52
C SER A 129 -12.68 20.61 -6.06
N THR A 130 -13.48 21.62 -5.69
CA THR A 130 -13.97 21.80 -4.33
C THR A 130 -14.93 20.69 -3.92
N THR A 131 -15.79 20.24 -4.82
CA THR A 131 -16.70 19.11 -4.55
C THR A 131 -15.93 17.83 -4.32
N ALA A 132 -14.90 17.53 -5.13
CA ALA A 132 -14.06 16.35 -4.93
C ALA A 132 -13.33 16.38 -3.57
N LEU A 133 -12.79 17.54 -3.18
CA LEU A 133 -12.16 17.72 -1.86
C LEU A 133 -13.16 17.62 -0.71
N ALA A 134 -14.37 18.15 -0.88
CA ALA A 134 -15.44 18.05 0.11
C ALA A 134 -15.89 16.60 0.32
N ILE A 135 -16.10 15.85 -0.77
CA ILE A 135 -16.40 14.41 -0.70
C ILE A 135 -15.23 13.67 -0.05
N PHE A 136 -13.98 14.01 -0.40
CA PHE A 136 -12.82 13.41 0.21
C PHE A 136 -12.78 13.60 1.73
N ALA A 137 -12.92 14.85 2.17
CA ALA A 137 -12.93 15.19 3.59
C ALA A 137 -14.12 14.56 4.32
N PHE A 138 -15.31 14.58 3.70
CA PHE A 138 -16.50 13.93 4.27
C PHE A 138 -16.27 12.44 4.48
N CYS A 139 -15.78 11.72 3.45
CA CYS A 139 -15.52 10.30 3.55
C CYS A 139 -14.43 9.99 4.58
N LEU A 140 -13.35 10.77 4.63
CA LEU A 140 -12.24 10.54 5.55
C LEU A 140 -12.59 10.86 7.01
N LEU A 141 -13.40 11.90 7.24
CA LEU A 141 -13.69 12.39 8.58
C LEU A 141 -14.97 11.79 9.16
N ILE A 142 -16.04 11.67 8.38
CA ILE A 142 -17.37 11.29 8.90
C ILE A 142 -17.59 9.78 8.90
N ILE A 143 -17.16 9.07 7.85
CA ILE A 143 -17.37 7.62 7.73
C ILE A 143 -16.75 6.83 8.90
N PRO A 144 -15.55 7.15 9.43
CA PRO A 144 -15.02 6.50 10.63
C PRO A 144 -15.98 6.53 11.81
N PHE A 145 -16.67 7.65 12.04
CA PHE A 145 -17.63 7.78 13.13
C PHE A 145 -18.90 6.98 12.85
N LEU A 146 -19.35 6.91 11.60
CA LEU A 146 -20.51 6.09 11.21
C LEU A 146 -20.24 4.58 11.22
N ALA A 147 -18.96 4.21 11.02
CA ALA A 147 -18.46 2.85 11.12
C ALA A 147 -18.06 2.48 12.56
N ALA A 148 -17.93 3.45 13.48
CA ALA A 148 -17.55 3.22 14.85
C ALA A 148 -18.52 2.23 15.53
N GLY A 149 -17.96 1.25 16.24
CA GLY A 149 -18.73 0.17 16.88
C GLY A 149 -19.19 -0.96 15.95
N LYS A 150 -19.06 -0.82 14.62
CA LYS A 150 -19.33 -1.91 13.67
C LYS A 150 -18.03 -2.67 13.40
N ARG A 151 -17.91 -3.87 13.97
CA ARG A 151 -16.76 -4.76 13.71
C ARG A 151 -16.76 -5.30 12.29
N ASP A 152 -17.94 -5.57 11.73
CA ASP A 152 -18.13 -6.16 10.41
C ASP A 152 -19.22 -5.42 9.62
N GLY A 153 -19.07 -5.33 8.30
CA GLY A 153 -20.05 -4.73 7.40
C GLY A 153 -19.45 -3.96 6.22
N TRP A 154 -20.30 -3.63 5.25
CA TRP A 154 -19.92 -2.86 4.05
C TRP A 154 -19.30 -1.49 4.39
N LEU A 155 -19.83 -0.83 5.43
CA LEU A 155 -19.33 0.47 5.86
C LEU A 155 -17.96 0.38 6.54
N ALA A 156 -17.72 -0.69 7.30
CA ALA A 156 -16.40 -0.95 7.92
C ALA A 156 -15.34 -1.28 6.86
N LEU A 157 -15.70 -2.09 5.84
CA LEU A 157 -14.84 -2.30 4.66
C LEU A 157 -14.55 -0.97 3.96
N PHE A 158 -15.58 -0.17 3.69
CA PHE A 158 -15.37 1.12 3.02
C PHE A 158 -14.43 2.00 3.83
N ASP A 159 -14.69 2.19 5.12
CA ASP A 159 -13.88 3.02 6.03
C ASP A 159 -12.40 2.63 6.01
N ILE A 160 -12.10 1.36 6.28
CA ILE A 160 -10.72 0.86 6.41
C ILE A 160 -9.95 1.04 5.10
N PHE A 161 -10.54 0.61 3.99
CA PHE A 161 -9.87 0.67 2.69
C PHE A 161 -9.77 2.12 2.20
N TYR A 162 -10.80 2.94 2.40
CA TYR A 162 -10.79 4.36 2.05
C TYR A 162 -9.73 5.14 2.83
N ARG A 163 -9.67 4.96 4.16
CA ARG A 163 -8.67 5.61 5.02
C ARG A 163 -7.26 5.17 4.62
N THR A 164 -7.07 3.88 4.41
CA THR A 164 -5.78 3.32 3.99
C THR A 164 -5.35 3.88 2.63
N GLY A 165 -6.26 3.94 1.66
CA GLY A 165 -6.02 4.55 0.34
C GLY A 165 -5.73 6.06 0.39
N SER A 166 -6.24 6.76 1.41
CA SER A 166 -5.97 8.19 1.64
C SER A 166 -4.57 8.46 2.18
N LEU A 167 -3.92 7.46 2.76
CA LEU A 167 -2.64 7.58 3.47
C LEU A 167 -1.45 7.04 2.66
N VAL A 168 -1.64 6.78 1.37
CA VAL A 168 -0.59 6.23 0.51
C VAL A 168 0.32 7.35 0.03
N PHE A 169 1.41 7.55 0.76
CA PHE A 169 2.51 8.44 0.36
C PHE A 169 3.70 7.60 -0.13
N GLY A 170 4.28 7.94 -1.27
CA GLY A 170 5.59 7.41 -1.68
C GLY A 170 5.58 6.10 -2.49
N GLY A 171 4.49 5.32 -2.57
CA GLY A 171 4.41 4.15 -3.46
C GLY A 171 3.40 3.10 -3.00
N GLY A 172 3.12 2.12 -3.86
CA GLY A 172 2.11 1.08 -3.58
C GLY A 172 2.39 0.27 -2.30
N HIS A 173 3.66 -0.05 -2.00
CA HIS A 173 4.02 -0.91 -0.87
C HIS A 173 3.70 -0.31 0.51
N VAL A 174 3.59 1.00 0.61
CA VAL A 174 3.29 1.74 1.85
C VAL A 174 1.89 1.43 2.38
N VAL A 175 1.01 0.98 1.49
CA VAL A 175 -0.34 0.58 1.85
C VAL A 175 -0.36 -0.71 2.67
N LEU A 176 0.70 -1.52 2.58
CA LEU A 176 0.71 -2.87 3.11
C LEU A 176 0.65 -2.92 4.64
N PRO A 177 1.50 -2.18 5.40
CA PRO A 177 1.44 -2.20 6.85
C PRO A 177 0.12 -1.63 7.38
N LEU A 178 -0.46 -0.66 6.68
CA LEU A 178 -1.74 -0.06 7.02
C LEU A 178 -2.88 -1.07 6.84
N LEU A 179 -2.94 -1.78 5.71
CA LEU A 179 -3.93 -2.83 5.49
C LEU A 179 -3.75 -3.98 6.48
N GLN A 180 -2.51 -4.44 6.70
CA GLN A 180 -2.21 -5.54 7.60
C GLN A 180 -2.69 -5.25 9.02
N ALA A 181 -2.38 -4.06 9.54
CA ALA A 181 -2.75 -3.64 10.89
C ALA A 181 -4.27 -3.51 11.08
N GLU A 182 -5.02 -3.33 10.00
CA GLU A 182 -6.48 -3.29 10.04
C GLU A 182 -7.12 -4.68 9.87
N VAL A 183 -6.67 -5.49 8.92
CA VAL A 183 -7.37 -6.73 8.56
C VAL A 183 -6.97 -7.94 9.42
N VAL A 184 -5.71 -8.02 9.86
CA VAL A 184 -5.21 -9.19 10.58
C VAL A 184 -5.70 -9.21 12.04
N PRO A 185 -5.59 -8.13 12.84
CA PRO A 185 -6.08 -8.13 14.22
C PRO A 185 -7.60 -8.32 14.34
N ARG A 186 -8.36 -7.99 13.29
CA ARG A 186 -9.81 -8.23 13.22
C ARG A 186 -10.18 -9.69 12.93
N GLY A 187 -9.21 -10.53 12.57
CA GLY A 187 -9.46 -11.90 12.15
C GLY A 187 -10.12 -12.01 10.77
N TRP A 188 -10.16 -10.93 9.99
CA TRP A 188 -10.70 -10.95 8.64
C TRP A 188 -9.86 -11.83 7.73
N VAL A 189 -8.53 -11.75 7.85
CA VAL A 189 -7.58 -12.61 7.14
C VAL A 189 -6.44 -12.90 8.11
N ASP A 190 -5.99 -14.14 8.21
CA ASP A 190 -4.81 -14.45 9.03
C ASP A 190 -3.51 -13.96 8.37
N ASN A 191 -2.44 -13.85 9.15
CA ASN A 191 -1.19 -13.28 8.66
C ASN A 191 -0.54 -14.10 7.53
N ASN A 192 -0.71 -15.43 7.52
CA ASN A 192 -0.14 -16.27 6.46
C ASN A 192 -0.88 -16.04 5.14
N THR A 193 -2.21 -16.04 5.18
CA THR A 193 -3.05 -15.74 4.01
C THR A 193 -2.78 -14.34 3.48
N PHE A 194 -2.64 -13.34 4.36
CA PHE A 194 -2.26 -11.98 3.96
C PHE A 194 -0.93 -11.92 3.21
N LEU A 195 0.13 -12.55 3.76
CA LEU A 195 1.46 -12.54 3.16
C LEU A 195 1.53 -13.37 1.86
N ALA A 196 0.84 -14.51 1.79
CA ALA A 196 0.76 -15.32 0.58
C ALA A 196 0.04 -14.56 -0.54
N GLY A 197 -1.11 -13.94 -0.25
CA GLY A 197 -1.82 -13.10 -1.21
C GLY A 197 -0.97 -11.91 -1.66
N TYR A 198 -0.22 -11.29 -0.75
CA TYR A 198 0.70 -10.22 -1.11
C TYR A 198 1.84 -10.74 -2.01
N GLY A 199 2.37 -11.93 -1.76
CA GLY A 199 3.34 -12.60 -2.64
C GLY A 199 2.80 -12.79 -4.06
N ILE A 200 1.56 -13.27 -4.19
CA ILE A 200 0.89 -13.40 -5.50
C ILE A 200 0.74 -12.04 -6.19
N ALA A 201 0.33 -11.00 -5.44
CA ALA A 201 0.13 -9.66 -5.99
C ALA A 201 1.39 -9.09 -6.67
N GLN A 202 2.59 -9.53 -6.28
CA GLN A 202 3.85 -9.10 -6.91
C GLN A 202 4.08 -9.69 -8.30
N ALA A 203 3.41 -10.79 -8.65
CA ALA A 203 3.50 -11.35 -9.99
C ALA A 203 2.60 -10.63 -10.99
N LEU A 204 1.63 -9.85 -10.51
CA LEU A 204 0.58 -9.33 -11.37
C LEU A 204 1.01 -8.01 -12.02
N PRO A 205 0.81 -7.86 -13.34
CA PRO A 205 0.96 -6.56 -13.99
C PRO A 205 -0.17 -5.65 -13.52
N GLY A 206 0.14 -4.61 -12.75
CA GLY A 206 -0.87 -3.65 -12.31
C GLY A 206 -0.51 -2.92 -11.01
N PRO A 207 -1.45 -2.12 -10.48
CA PRO A 207 -1.27 -1.48 -9.20
C PRO A 207 -1.39 -2.50 -8.06
N LEU A 208 -0.55 -2.33 -7.04
CA LEU A 208 -0.64 -3.12 -5.80
C LEU A 208 -2.01 -3.00 -5.12
N PHE A 209 -2.78 -1.94 -5.40
CA PHE A 209 -4.14 -1.76 -4.89
C PHE A 209 -5.13 -2.85 -5.32
N SER A 210 -4.82 -3.63 -6.36
CA SER A 210 -5.57 -4.85 -6.70
C SER A 210 -5.58 -5.87 -5.55
N PHE A 211 -4.60 -5.82 -4.64
CA PHE A 211 -4.59 -6.61 -3.40
C PHE A 211 -5.82 -6.35 -2.51
N ALA A 212 -6.45 -5.17 -2.61
CA ALA A 212 -7.71 -4.92 -1.91
C ALA A 212 -8.85 -5.84 -2.38
N ALA A 213 -8.85 -6.24 -3.65
CA ALA A 213 -9.79 -7.22 -4.19
C ALA A 213 -9.68 -8.55 -3.45
N TYR A 214 -8.44 -9.00 -3.31
CA TYR A 214 -8.10 -10.22 -2.62
C TYR A 214 -8.52 -10.17 -1.16
N LEU A 215 -8.17 -9.10 -0.44
CA LEU A 215 -8.52 -8.99 0.98
C LEU A 215 -10.04 -8.96 1.22
N GLY A 216 -10.80 -8.27 0.36
CA GLY A 216 -12.26 -8.27 0.43
C GLY A 216 -12.86 -9.66 0.13
N ALA A 217 -12.30 -10.37 -0.84
CA ALA A 217 -12.78 -11.70 -1.23
C ALA A 217 -12.38 -12.80 -0.21
N ALA A 218 -11.16 -12.75 0.30
CA ALA A 218 -10.60 -13.69 1.27
C ALA A 218 -11.05 -13.43 2.71
N LYS A 219 -11.78 -12.33 2.96
CA LYS A 219 -12.26 -11.97 4.29
C LYS A 219 -13.17 -13.06 4.88
N ASN A 220 -12.89 -13.44 6.12
CA ASN A 220 -13.75 -14.25 6.96
C ASN A 220 -15.01 -13.48 7.39
N GLY A 221 -16.15 -14.17 7.41
CA GLY A 221 -17.45 -13.59 7.79
C GLY A 221 -18.04 -12.66 6.73
N SER A 222 -19.27 -12.18 6.97
CA SER A 222 -19.99 -11.32 6.02
C SER A 222 -19.66 -9.83 6.23
N PRO A 223 -19.56 -9.00 5.17
CA PRO A 223 -19.54 -9.37 3.75
C PRO A 223 -18.18 -9.95 3.32
N SER A 224 -18.19 -10.84 2.33
CA SER A 224 -17.01 -11.48 1.71
C SER A 224 -17.27 -11.85 0.24
N GLY A 225 -16.26 -12.43 -0.42
CA GLY A 225 -16.33 -12.86 -1.81
C GLY A 225 -16.18 -11.73 -2.84
N TRP A 226 -16.58 -11.98 -4.09
CA TRP A 226 -16.29 -11.09 -5.22
C TRP A 226 -16.84 -9.68 -5.02
N LEU A 227 -18.07 -9.57 -4.51
CA LEU A 227 -18.69 -8.26 -4.27
C LEU A 227 -17.93 -7.46 -3.21
N ALA A 228 -17.49 -8.12 -2.13
CA ALA A 228 -16.63 -7.50 -1.12
C ALA A 228 -15.27 -7.09 -1.71
N GLY A 229 -14.69 -7.92 -2.57
CA GLY A 229 -13.45 -7.58 -3.27
C GLY A 229 -13.59 -6.34 -4.17
N PHE A 230 -14.61 -6.27 -5.02
CA PHE A 230 -14.87 -5.07 -5.84
C PHE A 230 -15.15 -3.83 -4.99
N TRP A 231 -15.85 -4.00 -3.86
CA TRP A 231 -16.11 -2.91 -2.92
C TRP A 231 -14.82 -2.40 -2.26
N CYS A 232 -13.94 -3.28 -1.83
CA CYS A 232 -12.64 -2.91 -1.24
C CYS A 232 -11.73 -2.23 -2.26
N ILE A 233 -11.72 -2.72 -3.51
CA ILE A 233 -11.06 -2.04 -4.62
C ILE A 233 -11.64 -0.66 -4.75
N PHE A 234 -12.95 -0.49 -4.93
CA PHE A 234 -13.56 0.83 -5.07
C PHE A 234 -13.18 1.77 -3.92
N ALA A 235 -13.28 1.29 -2.67
CA ALA A 235 -13.00 2.07 -1.48
C ALA A 235 -11.53 2.54 -1.39
N ILE A 236 -10.54 1.68 -1.66
CA ILE A 236 -9.11 2.06 -1.54
C ILE A 236 -8.65 3.04 -2.62
N LEU A 237 -9.36 3.04 -3.72
CA LEU A 237 -9.01 3.72 -4.96
C LEU A 237 -9.74 5.06 -5.10
N LEU A 238 -10.95 5.17 -4.55
CA LEU A 238 -11.73 6.41 -4.56
C LEU A 238 -10.96 7.63 -3.97
N PRO A 239 -10.24 7.55 -2.84
CA PRO A 239 -9.52 8.70 -2.30
C PRO A 239 -8.47 9.29 -3.24
N PRO A 240 -7.51 8.53 -3.83
CA PRO A 240 -6.56 9.11 -4.77
C PRO A 240 -7.24 9.69 -6.02
N MET A 241 -8.37 9.14 -6.48
CA MET A 241 -9.18 9.74 -7.56
C MET A 241 -9.73 11.12 -7.17
N LEU A 242 -10.29 11.25 -5.96
CA LEU A 242 -10.79 12.51 -5.44
C LEU A 242 -9.66 13.52 -5.21
N LEU A 243 -8.52 13.08 -4.67
CA LEU A 243 -7.34 13.93 -4.45
C LEU A 243 -6.74 14.42 -5.76
N VAL A 244 -6.59 13.57 -6.77
CA VAL A 244 -6.10 13.99 -8.09
C VAL A 244 -7.05 15.01 -8.69
N THR A 245 -8.37 14.76 -8.66
CA THR A 245 -9.38 15.69 -9.20
C THR A 245 -9.40 17.01 -8.43
N GLY A 246 -9.29 16.95 -7.11
CA GLY A 246 -9.41 18.09 -6.20
C GLY A 246 -8.14 18.93 -6.05
N LEU A 247 -6.96 18.33 -6.25
CA LEU A 247 -5.68 19.02 -6.09
C LEU A 247 -5.05 19.44 -7.43
N LEU A 248 -5.53 18.93 -8.58
CA LEU A 248 -4.93 19.26 -9.88
C LEU A 248 -4.81 20.78 -10.13
N PRO A 249 -5.84 21.61 -9.85
CA PRO A 249 -5.74 23.07 -10.05
C PRO A 249 -4.73 23.74 -9.11
N LEU A 250 -4.48 23.14 -7.93
CA LEU A 250 -3.57 23.65 -6.91
C LEU A 250 -2.15 23.05 -7.03
N TRP A 251 -1.97 22.03 -7.87
CA TRP A 251 -0.77 21.21 -7.92
C TRP A 251 0.50 22.01 -8.22
N SER A 252 0.41 22.98 -9.14
CA SER A 252 1.53 23.88 -9.48
C SER A 252 1.99 24.69 -8.27
N ARG A 253 1.05 25.26 -7.50
CA ARG A 253 1.33 26.05 -6.29
C ARG A 253 1.87 25.18 -5.16
N LEU A 254 1.26 24.02 -4.94
CA LEU A 254 1.67 23.06 -3.91
C LEU A 254 3.09 22.55 -4.19
N ARG A 255 3.40 22.19 -5.45
CA ARG A 255 4.73 21.71 -5.81
C ARG A 255 5.80 22.80 -5.64
N ALA A 256 5.50 24.05 -5.97
CA ALA A 256 6.43 25.17 -5.84
C ALA A 256 6.70 25.60 -4.38
N SER A 257 5.79 25.27 -3.46
CA SER A 257 5.92 25.63 -2.04
C SER A 257 6.98 24.79 -1.34
N ARG A 258 8.02 25.46 -0.80
CA ARG A 258 9.03 24.82 0.06
C ARG A 258 8.42 24.15 1.28
N ALA A 259 7.37 24.74 1.86
CA ALA A 259 6.67 24.18 3.01
C ALA A 259 6.03 22.83 2.68
N THR A 260 5.34 22.74 1.54
CA THR A 260 4.71 21.50 1.07
C THR A 260 5.75 20.43 0.75
N GLN A 261 6.86 20.78 0.10
CA GLN A 261 7.95 19.83 -0.15
C GLN A 261 8.57 19.29 1.15
N SER A 262 8.72 20.14 2.16
CA SER A 262 9.29 19.76 3.46
C SER A 262 8.34 18.88 4.27
N LEU A 263 7.02 19.17 4.25
CA LEU A 263 5.98 18.30 4.79
C LEU A 263 6.02 16.90 4.15
N LEU A 264 6.04 16.85 2.81
CA LEU A 264 6.09 15.58 2.07
C LEU A 264 7.38 14.81 2.33
N ALA A 265 8.53 15.48 2.44
CA ALA A 265 9.79 14.85 2.77
C ALA A 265 9.76 14.19 4.17
N GLY A 266 9.19 14.88 5.16
CA GLY A 266 8.99 14.34 6.51
C GLY A 266 8.06 13.12 6.51
N ALA A 267 6.90 13.24 5.87
CA ALA A 267 5.93 12.14 5.74
C ALA A 267 6.56 10.91 5.04
N ASN A 268 7.25 11.11 3.92
CA ASN A 268 7.90 10.05 3.16
C ASN A 268 9.00 9.34 3.97
N ALA A 269 9.81 10.09 4.73
CA ALA A 269 10.85 9.51 5.59
C ALA A 269 10.25 8.64 6.70
N THR A 270 9.19 9.12 7.34
CA THR A 270 8.43 8.35 8.34
C THR A 270 7.84 7.07 7.77
N VAL A 271 7.27 7.14 6.56
CA VAL A 271 6.72 5.99 5.85
C VAL A 271 7.77 4.90 5.60
N VAL A 272 9.01 5.27 5.27
CA VAL A 272 10.12 4.30 5.16
C VAL A 272 10.33 3.57 6.49
N GLY A 273 10.24 4.29 7.61
CA GLY A 273 10.30 3.70 8.95
C GLY A 273 9.17 2.72 9.26
N ILE A 274 7.93 3.05 8.86
CA ILE A 274 6.77 2.16 9.02
C ILE A 274 6.96 0.88 8.20
N LEU A 275 7.46 1.00 6.97
CA LEU A 275 7.80 -0.16 6.14
C LEU A 275 8.92 -1.01 6.74
N LEU A 276 9.95 -0.37 7.32
CA LEU A 276 11.03 -1.06 8.01
C LEU A 276 10.52 -1.84 9.23
N ALA A 277 9.63 -1.23 10.03
CA ALA A 277 8.99 -1.92 11.15
C ALA A 277 8.16 -3.12 10.67
N ALA A 278 7.36 -2.93 9.61
CA ALA A 278 6.54 -4.00 9.03
C ALA A 278 7.40 -5.15 8.46
N LEU A 279 8.52 -4.82 7.83
CA LEU A 279 9.49 -5.79 7.32
C LEU A 279 9.98 -6.69 8.45
N TYR A 280 10.30 -6.13 9.61
CA TYR A 280 10.68 -6.94 10.78
C TYR A 280 9.48 -7.72 11.33
N GLN A 281 8.43 -7.02 11.76
CA GLN A 281 7.23 -7.60 12.34
C GLN A 281 5.97 -7.11 11.60
N PRO A 282 5.14 -8.00 11.03
CA PRO A 282 5.19 -9.46 11.15
C PRO A 282 5.97 -10.16 10.03
N ILE A 283 6.46 -9.46 9.00
CA ILE A 283 6.87 -10.11 7.74
C ILE A 283 8.04 -11.07 7.95
N TRP A 284 9.15 -10.59 8.52
CA TRP A 284 10.35 -11.39 8.75
C TRP A 284 10.11 -12.46 9.82
N THR A 285 9.64 -12.05 11.00
CA THR A 285 9.48 -12.94 12.15
C THR A 285 8.46 -14.05 11.95
N SER A 286 7.46 -13.87 11.07
CA SER A 286 6.47 -14.93 10.76
C SER A 286 6.87 -15.82 9.57
N THR A 287 7.95 -15.50 8.87
CA THR A 287 8.33 -16.17 7.61
C THR A 287 9.70 -16.81 7.66
N ILE A 288 10.70 -16.15 8.24
CA ILE A 288 12.08 -16.64 8.28
C ILE A 288 12.28 -17.45 9.56
N ASP A 289 12.04 -18.75 9.46
CA ASP A 289 12.11 -19.73 10.55
C ASP A 289 13.37 -20.62 10.50
N SER A 290 14.03 -20.69 9.34
CA SER A 290 15.17 -21.58 9.11
C SER A 290 16.22 -20.95 8.20
N ALA A 291 17.43 -21.51 8.21
CA ALA A 291 18.51 -21.11 7.31
C ALA A 291 18.13 -21.30 5.83
N LYS A 292 17.29 -22.29 5.50
CA LYS A 292 16.80 -22.50 4.12
C LYS A 292 15.87 -21.37 3.70
N SER A 293 14.93 -20.98 4.56
CA SER A 293 14.01 -19.86 4.32
C SER A 293 14.78 -18.55 4.11
N LEU A 294 15.82 -18.33 4.93
CA LEU A 294 16.71 -17.17 4.80
C LEU A 294 17.51 -17.21 3.48
N ALA A 295 18.10 -18.35 3.12
CA ALA A 295 18.85 -18.50 1.88
C ALA A 295 17.97 -18.20 0.64
N LEU A 296 16.74 -18.72 0.63
CA LEU A 296 15.79 -18.43 -0.44
C LEU A 296 15.43 -16.93 -0.47
N ALA A 297 15.15 -16.31 0.68
CA ALA A 297 14.86 -14.88 0.77
C ALA A 297 16.01 -14.02 0.20
N LEU A 298 17.26 -14.37 0.50
CA LEU A 298 18.45 -13.68 -0.01
C LEU A 298 18.59 -13.82 -1.53
N VAL A 299 18.40 -15.02 -2.07
CA VAL A 299 18.44 -15.26 -3.51
C VAL A 299 17.36 -14.45 -4.23
N LEU A 300 16.13 -14.46 -3.72
CA LEU A 300 15.02 -13.68 -4.29
C LEU A 300 15.29 -12.17 -4.19
N PHE A 301 15.83 -11.69 -3.07
CA PHE A 301 16.17 -10.28 -2.89
C PHE A 301 17.27 -9.83 -3.85
N VAL A 302 18.35 -10.61 -4.00
CA VAL A 302 19.43 -10.33 -4.97
C VAL A 302 18.89 -10.36 -6.40
N GLY A 303 18.03 -11.34 -6.71
CA GLY A 303 17.33 -11.42 -7.99
C GLY A 303 16.54 -10.16 -8.33
N LEU A 304 15.76 -9.64 -7.36
CA LEU A 304 14.99 -8.40 -7.53
C LEU A 304 15.89 -7.16 -7.62
N GLN A 305 16.78 -6.99 -6.66
CA GLN A 305 17.43 -5.71 -6.41
C GLN A 305 18.70 -5.52 -7.24
N ILE A 306 19.46 -6.59 -7.48
CA ILE A 306 20.75 -6.53 -8.19
C ILE A 306 20.55 -6.97 -9.64
N TRP A 307 19.96 -8.14 -9.86
CA TRP A 307 19.79 -8.70 -11.20
C TRP A 307 18.57 -8.14 -11.95
N LYS A 308 17.67 -7.44 -11.26
CA LYS A 308 16.44 -6.85 -11.82
C LYS A 308 15.59 -7.87 -12.56
N VAL A 309 15.56 -9.11 -12.06
CA VAL A 309 14.69 -10.17 -12.58
C VAL A 309 13.24 -9.74 -12.39
N ALA A 310 12.40 -10.04 -13.38
CA ALA A 310 10.99 -9.67 -13.33
C ALA A 310 10.31 -10.29 -12.08
N PRO A 311 9.54 -9.52 -11.30
CA PRO A 311 8.92 -10.01 -10.06
C PRO A 311 8.08 -11.29 -10.22
N TRP A 312 7.36 -11.44 -11.34
CA TRP A 312 6.53 -12.62 -11.61
C TRP A 312 7.34 -13.92 -11.72
N ILE A 313 8.56 -13.86 -12.24
CA ILE A 313 9.47 -15.03 -12.30
C ILE A 313 9.81 -15.47 -10.88
N LEU A 314 10.16 -14.51 -10.03
CA LEU A 314 10.58 -14.78 -8.66
C LEU A 314 9.44 -15.26 -7.77
N VAL A 315 8.21 -14.85 -8.05
CA VAL A 315 7.01 -15.39 -7.40
C VAL A 315 6.82 -16.87 -7.75
N ILE A 316 6.96 -17.24 -9.04
CA ILE A 316 6.88 -18.64 -9.48
C ILE A 316 8.01 -19.47 -8.86
N VAL A 317 9.25 -18.98 -8.91
CA VAL A 317 10.41 -19.64 -8.30
C VAL A 317 10.21 -19.81 -6.80
N GLY A 318 9.74 -18.77 -6.10
CA GLY A 318 9.46 -18.82 -4.67
C GLY A 318 8.38 -19.83 -4.32
N ALA A 319 7.26 -19.86 -5.04
CA ALA A 319 6.18 -20.82 -4.83
C ALA A 319 6.64 -22.27 -5.05
N ILE A 320 7.40 -22.54 -6.13
CA ILE A 320 7.91 -23.87 -6.45
C ILE A 320 8.98 -24.31 -5.45
N SER A 321 9.95 -23.44 -5.15
CA SER A 321 11.02 -23.76 -4.20
C SER A 321 10.50 -23.96 -2.79
N GLY A 322 9.49 -23.19 -2.37
CA GLY A 322 8.75 -23.46 -1.14
C GLY A 322 8.14 -24.85 -1.14
N GLY A 323 7.43 -25.23 -2.21
CA GLY A 323 6.80 -26.54 -2.34
C GLY A 323 7.76 -27.74 -2.32
N ILE A 324 9.03 -27.57 -2.70
CA ILE A 324 10.01 -28.66 -2.84
C ILE A 324 10.99 -28.72 -1.65
N PHE A 325 11.43 -27.56 -1.14
CA PHE A 325 12.57 -27.47 -0.23
C PHE A 325 12.21 -27.12 1.23
N LEU A 326 10.97 -26.71 1.50
CA LEU A 326 10.47 -26.24 2.80
C LEU A 326 9.25 -27.05 3.25
#